data_AF-A0A382MMA7-F1
#
_entry.id   AF-A0A382MMA7-F1
#
_cell.length_a   1.000
_cell.length_b   1.000
_cell.length_c   1.000
_cell.angle_alpha   90.00
_cell.angle_beta   90.00
_cell.angle_gamma   90.00
#
_symmetry.space_group_name_H-M   'P 1'
#
loop_
_entity.id
_entity.type
_entity.pdbx_description
1 polymer ?
#
loop_
_entity_poly.entity_id
_entity_poly.type
_entity_poly.pdbx_seq_one_letter_code
_entity_poly.pdbx_strand_id
1 'polypeptide(L)'
;VAVRVHEARRRFDMSLLRWQAQLETPAVDRSLPWVVAFVLFTALSLLALAKNRDFGLGTGIGYPLQAIHLLEGGRPPVISELGLNLFAIQAAFLFVPIAFLARFVPTAEMLLVFQALALAIPVVPIWRIARGPANLRIGGAGALMIAYALHPSVHN
;
A
#
# COMPACT_ATOMS: atom_id res chain seq x y z
N VAL A 1 1.50 38.35 29.65
CA VAL A 1 1.38 37.48 28.45
C VAL A 1 2.39 36.34 28.46
N ALA A 2 3.67 36.57 28.80
CA ALA A 2 4.73 35.55 28.84
C ALA A 2 4.43 34.30 29.72
N VAL A 3 3.79 34.47 30.88
CA VAL A 3 3.45 33.35 31.79
C VAL A 3 2.49 32.34 31.16
N ARG A 4 1.50 32.79 30.36
CA ARG A 4 0.54 31.90 29.69
C ARG A 4 1.20 31.05 28.59
N VAL A 5 2.24 31.56 27.94
CA VAL A 5 2.95 30.84 26.87
C VAL A 5 3.81 29.71 27.42
N HIS A 6 4.47 29.91 28.57
CA HIS A 6 5.23 28.85 29.24
C HIS A 6 4.35 27.72 29.79
N GLU A 7 3.20 28.04 30.37
CA GLU A 7 2.25 27.01 30.82
C GLU A 7 1.65 26.23 29.66
N ALA A 8 1.32 26.91 28.55
CA ALA A 8 0.84 26.26 27.34
C ALA A 8 1.88 25.30 26.76
N ARG A 9 3.14 25.74 26.60
CA ARG A 9 4.24 24.90 26.08
C ARG A 9 4.47 23.66 26.96
N ARG A 10 4.50 23.84 28.29
CA ARG A 10 4.67 22.72 29.23
C ARG A 10 3.51 21.72 29.17
N ARG A 11 2.27 22.18 29.00
CA ARG A 11 1.10 21.29 28.79
C ARG A 11 1.21 20.51 27.48
N PHE A 12 1.63 21.17 26.40
CA PHE A 12 1.88 20.50 25.12
C PHE A 12 2.98 19.44 25.25
N ASP A 13 4.12 19.76 25.85
CA ASP A 13 5.22 18.81 26.05
C ASP A 13 4.78 17.59 26.90
N MET A 14 4.04 17.81 28.00
CA MET A 14 3.49 16.72 28.80
C MET A 14 2.48 15.86 28.02
N SER A 15 1.65 16.48 27.17
CA SER A 15 0.73 15.73 26.31
C SER A 15 1.49 14.88 25.28
N LEU A 16 2.55 15.42 24.69
CA LEU A 16 3.42 14.74 23.72
C LEU A 16 4.14 13.54 24.34
N LEU A 17 4.67 13.70 25.56
CA LEU A 17 5.34 12.63 26.29
C LEU A 17 4.36 11.50 26.69
N ARG A 18 3.13 11.85 27.08
CA ARG A 18 2.08 10.84 27.35
C ARG A 18 1.70 10.07 26.09
N TRP A 19 1.58 10.77 24.96
CA TRP A 19 1.34 10.14 23.66
C TRP A 19 2.48 9.21 23.25
N GLN A 20 3.73 9.64 23.42
CA GLN A 20 4.90 8.78 23.17
C GLN A 20 4.87 7.53 24.06
N ALA A 21 4.62 7.69 25.36
CA ALA A 21 4.57 6.58 26.30
C ALA A 21 3.45 5.57 25.96
N GLN A 22 2.27 6.04 25.53
CA GLN A 22 1.19 5.16 25.09
C GLN A 22 1.53 4.41 23.80
N LEU A 23 2.18 5.09 22.84
CA LEU A 23 2.58 4.49 21.57
C LEU A 23 3.71 3.46 21.73
N GLU A 24 4.53 3.56 22.78
CA GLU A 24 5.60 2.61 23.09
C GLU A 24 5.12 1.30 23.73
N THR A 25 3.81 1.15 23.96
CA THR A 25 3.26 -0.09 24.52
C THR A 25 3.43 -1.25 23.52
N PRO A 26 3.84 -2.47 23.96
CA PRO A 26 4.07 -3.61 23.06
C PRO A 26 2.85 -4.01 22.21
N ALA A 27 1.64 -3.75 22.71
CA ALA A 27 0.40 -4.00 21.97
C ALA A 27 0.24 -3.06 20.77
N VAL A 28 0.56 -1.77 20.94
CA VAL A 28 0.49 -0.76 19.88
C VAL A 28 1.56 -1.04 18.83
N ASP A 29 2.78 -1.37 19.25
CA ASP A 29 3.88 -1.69 18.33
C ASP A 29 3.55 -2.85 17.37
N ARG A 30 2.71 -3.80 17.81
CA ARG A 30 2.25 -4.94 17.02
C ARG A 30 1.10 -4.61 16.08
N SER A 31 0.16 -3.76 16.51
CA SER A 31 -1.08 -3.47 15.76
C SER A 31 -0.95 -2.28 14.83
N LEU A 32 -0.17 -1.27 15.20
CA LEU A 32 0.03 -0.03 14.43
C LEU A 32 0.39 -0.26 12.95
N PRO A 33 1.38 -1.10 12.59
CA PRO A 33 1.70 -1.31 11.18
C PRO A 33 0.52 -1.85 10.36
N TRP A 34 -0.32 -2.69 10.98
CA TRP A 34 -1.51 -3.23 10.31
C TRP A 34 -2.59 -2.18 10.14
N VAL A 35 -2.81 -1.33 11.15
CA VAL A 35 -3.75 -0.21 11.05
C VAL A 35 -3.32 0.74 9.94
N VAL A 36 -2.05 1.11 9.88
CA VAL A 36 -1.55 2.00 8.83
C VAL A 36 -1.59 1.35 7.45
N ALA A 37 -1.22 0.06 7.33
CA ALA A 37 -1.37 -0.67 6.08
C ALA A 37 -2.84 -0.70 5.62
N PHE A 38 -3.80 -0.91 6.53
CA PHE A 38 -5.22 -0.89 6.20
C PHE A 38 -5.71 0.50 5.75
N VAL A 39 -5.28 1.57 6.42
CA VAL A 39 -5.61 2.95 6.02
C VAL A 39 -5.02 3.26 4.64
N LEU A 40 -3.77 2.89 4.39
CA LEU A 40 -3.12 3.10 3.09
C LEU A 40 -3.81 2.28 1.99
N PHE A 41 -4.10 1.00 2.25
CA PHE A 41 -4.83 0.12 1.34
C PHE A 41 -6.19 0.70 0.93
N THR A 42 -6.98 1.16 1.91
CA THR A 42 -8.30 1.73 1.65
C THR A 42 -8.20 3.03 0.85
N ALA A 43 -7.28 3.92 1.20
CA ALA A 43 -7.06 5.16 0.46
C ALA A 43 -6.64 4.90 -1.00
N LEU A 44 -5.65 4.03 -1.23
CA LEU A 44 -5.18 3.69 -2.56
C LEU A 44 -6.26 2.98 -3.39
N SER A 45 -7.01 2.06 -2.79
CA SER A 45 -8.11 1.35 -3.48
C SER A 45 -9.20 2.32 -3.91
N LEU A 46 -9.63 3.22 -3.02
CA LEU A 46 -10.67 4.20 -3.34
C LEU A 46 -10.20 5.16 -4.45
N LEU A 47 -8.96 5.63 -4.40
CA LEU A 47 -8.40 6.51 -5.43
C LEU A 47 -8.32 5.80 -6.78
N ALA A 48 -7.84 4.55 -6.80
CA ALA A 48 -7.73 3.74 -8.01
C ALA A 48 -9.11 3.48 -8.64
N LEU A 49 -10.11 3.12 -7.83
CA LEU A 49 -11.47 2.90 -8.28
C LEU A 49 -12.14 4.20 -8.78
N ALA A 50 -11.85 5.35 -8.15
CA ALA A 50 -12.31 6.65 -8.64
C ALA A 50 -11.71 6.96 -10.01
N LYS A 51 -10.39 6.81 -10.18
CA LYS A 51 -9.72 6.97 -11.47
C LYS A 51 -10.28 6.02 -12.55
N ASN A 52 -10.63 4.79 -12.19
CA ASN A 52 -11.25 3.84 -13.13
C ASN A 52 -12.59 4.36 -13.67
N ARG A 53 -13.42 4.94 -12.81
CA ARG A 53 -14.73 5.50 -13.18
C ARG A 53 -14.60 6.73 -14.08
N ASP A 54 -13.56 7.53 -13.87
CA ASP A 54 -13.30 8.75 -14.64
C ASP A 54 -12.50 8.47 -15.94
N PHE A 55 -12.23 7.21 -16.28
CA PHE A 55 -11.34 6.81 -17.37
C PHE A 55 -9.94 7.44 -17.29
N GLY A 56 -9.52 7.82 -16.08
CA GLY A 56 -8.21 8.44 -15.81
C GLY A 56 -7.08 7.43 -15.63
N LEU A 57 -7.34 6.13 -15.85
CA LEU A 57 -6.31 5.10 -15.84
C LEU A 57 -5.58 5.11 -17.19
N GLY A 58 -4.26 5.32 -17.16
CA GLY A 58 -3.41 5.23 -18.34
C GLY A 58 -3.26 3.80 -18.87
N THR A 59 -2.37 3.60 -19.84
CA THR A 59 -2.13 2.30 -20.51
C THR A 59 -1.62 1.20 -19.57
N GLY A 60 -1.15 1.54 -18.37
CA GLY A 60 -0.55 0.59 -17.42
C GLY A 60 -1.47 -0.57 -16.99
N ILE A 61 -2.79 -0.38 -16.94
CA ILE A 61 -3.74 -1.47 -16.61
C ILE A 61 -4.11 -2.33 -17.84
N GLY A 62 -3.84 -1.86 -19.06
CA GLY A 62 -4.18 -2.57 -20.29
C GLY A 62 -3.46 -3.91 -20.43
N TYR A 63 -2.18 -3.96 -20.05
CA TYR A 63 -1.37 -5.18 -20.11
C TYR A 63 -1.91 -6.31 -19.20
N PRO A 64 -2.12 -6.09 -17.90
CA PRO A 64 -2.67 -7.14 -17.04
C PRO A 64 -4.10 -7.53 -17.41
N LEU A 65 -4.93 -6.60 -17.89
CA LEU A 65 -6.29 -6.90 -18.38
C LEU A 65 -6.27 -7.81 -19.60
N GLN A 66 -5.46 -7.47 -20.60
CA GLN A 66 -5.30 -8.30 -21.79
C GLN A 66 -4.78 -9.69 -21.43
N ALA A 67 -3.77 -9.75 -20.55
CA ALA A 67 -3.18 -10.99 -20.10
C ALA A 67 -4.21 -11.92 -19.43
N ILE A 68 -5.05 -11.38 -18.53
CA ILE A 68 -6.11 -12.16 -17.88
C ILE A 68 -7.14 -12.63 -18.90
N HIS A 69 -7.58 -11.76 -19.82
CA HIS A 69 -8.53 -12.14 -20.85
C HIS A 69 -8.02 -13.30 -21.72
N LEU A 70 -6.73 -13.29 -22.08
CA LEU A 70 -6.10 -14.38 -22.84
C LEU A 70 -6.02 -15.67 -22.02
N LEU A 71 -5.65 -15.58 -20.73
CA LEU A 71 -5.59 -16.74 -19.83
C LEU A 71 -6.98 -17.37 -19.62
N GLU A 72 -8.02 -16.56 -19.43
CA GLU A 72 -9.40 -17.05 -19.30
C GLU A 72 -9.87 -17.78 -20.56
N GLY A 73 -9.49 -17.26 -21.73
CA GLY A 73 -9.78 -17.89 -23.02
C GLY A 73 -8.90 -19.07 -23.40
N GLY A 74 -7.98 -19.51 -22.52
CA GLY A 74 -7.04 -20.60 -22.79
C GLY A 74 -6.04 -20.29 -23.91
N ARG A 75 -5.83 -19.01 -24.22
CA ARG A 75 -4.91 -18.55 -25.27
C ARG A 75 -3.55 -18.22 -24.65
N PRO A 76 -2.45 -18.31 -25.43
CA PRO A 76 -1.15 -17.82 -24.99
C PRO A 76 -1.26 -16.33 -24.59
N PRO A 77 -0.82 -15.94 -23.38
CA PRO A 77 -0.97 -14.57 -22.89
C PRO A 77 0.11 -13.65 -23.49
N VAL A 78 0.08 -13.48 -24.81
CA VAL A 78 0.98 -12.58 -25.54
C VAL A 78 0.35 -11.19 -25.56
N ILE A 79 1.00 -10.24 -24.91
CA ILE A 79 0.53 -8.85 -24.82
C ILE A 79 0.80 -8.17 -26.17
N SER A 80 -0.24 -7.65 -26.82
CA SER A 80 -0.16 -7.18 -28.20
C SER A 80 0.80 -6.01 -28.38
N GLU A 81 0.81 -5.07 -27.43
CA GLU A 81 1.67 -3.89 -27.50
C GLU A 81 3.15 -4.21 -27.24
N LEU A 82 3.42 -5.21 -26.39
CA LEU A 82 4.78 -5.60 -26.01
C LEU A 82 5.35 -6.70 -26.91
N GLY A 83 4.51 -7.44 -27.63
CA GLY A 83 4.91 -8.62 -28.42
C GLY A 83 5.48 -9.77 -27.59
N LEU A 84 5.28 -9.73 -26.26
CA LEU A 84 5.91 -10.64 -25.31
C LEU A 84 4.85 -11.47 -24.58
N ASN A 85 5.21 -12.71 -24.23
CA ASN A 85 4.39 -13.54 -23.37
C ASN A 85 4.46 -13.05 -21.92
N LEU A 86 3.32 -12.99 -21.24
CA LEU A 86 3.23 -12.64 -19.83
C LEU A 86 4.21 -13.45 -18.97
N PHE A 87 4.40 -14.74 -19.23
CA PHE A 87 5.30 -15.56 -18.42
C PHE A 87 6.79 -15.23 -18.61
N ALA A 88 7.13 -14.35 -19.54
CA ALA A 88 8.48 -13.81 -19.67
C ALA A 88 8.78 -12.68 -18.65
N ILE A 89 7.78 -12.12 -17.96
CA ILE A 89 7.97 -11.10 -16.92
C ILE A 89 8.07 -11.72 -15.52
N GLN A 90 8.73 -11.00 -14.61
CA GLN A 90 8.93 -11.46 -13.24
C GLN A 90 7.60 -11.62 -12.50
N ALA A 91 7.49 -12.69 -11.71
CA ALA A 91 6.32 -13.02 -10.90
C ALA A 91 5.00 -13.22 -11.69
N ALA A 92 5.09 -13.45 -13.01
CA ALA A 92 3.95 -13.72 -13.89
C ALA A 92 3.05 -14.88 -13.45
N PHE A 93 3.60 -15.86 -12.71
CA PHE A 93 2.84 -16.98 -12.18
C PHE A 93 1.68 -16.54 -11.26
N LEU A 94 1.75 -15.35 -10.65
CA LEU A 94 0.67 -14.78 -9.85
C LEU A 94 -0.59 -14.49 -10.67
N PHE A 95 -0.46 -14.28 -11.98
CA PHE A 95 -1.62 -14.04 -12.85
C PHE A 95 -2.50 -15.29 -13.03
N VAL A 96 -1.99 -16.49 -12.76
CA VAL A 96 -2.79 -17.73 -12.86
C VAL A 96 -3.90 -17.77 -11.81
N PRO A 97 -3.63 -17.67 -10.50
CA PRO A 97 -4.70 -17.59 -9.51
C PRO A 97 -5.54 -16.33 -9.68
N ILE A 98 -4.96 -15.19 -10.10
CA ILE A 98 -5.73 -13.96 -10.35
C ILE A 98 -6.74 -14.16 -11.49
N ALA A 99 -6.34 -14.80 -12.60
CA ALA A 99 -7.23 -15.11 -13.72
C ALA A 99 -8.34 -16.11 -13.33
N PHE A 100 -8.09 -16.98 -12.34
CA PHE A 100 -9.15 -17.82 -11.79
C PHE A 100 -10.17 -16.99 -10.99
N LEU A 101 -9.71 -16.06 -10.14
CA LEU A 101 -10.58 -15.17 -9.37
C LEU A 101 -11.36 -14.17 -10.25
N ALA A 102 -10.76 -13.71 -11.34
CA ALA A 102 -11.35 -12.78 -12.30
C ALA A 102 -12.68 -13.27 -12.91
N ARG A 103 -12.93 -14.59 -12.87
CA ARG A 103 -14.18 -15.20 -13.32
C ARG A 103 -15.39 -14.83 -12.48
N PHE A 104 -15.19 -14.36 -11.26
CA PHE A 104 -16.27 -14.12 -10.28
C PHE A 104 -16.52 -12.64 -10.00
N VAL A 105 -15.63 -11.75 -10.42
CA VAL A 105 -15.61 -10.33 -10.01
C VAL A 105 -15.12 -9.49 -11.19
N PRO A 106 -15.57 -8.23 -11.35
CA PRO A 106 -15.05 -7.34 -12.37
C PRO A 106 -13.51 -7.25 -12.34
N THR A 107 -12.87 -7.63 -13.45
CA THR A 107 -11.43 -7.85 -13.53
C THR A 107 -10.62 -6.58 -13.25
N ALA A 108 -11.06 -5.43 -13.76
CA ALA A 108 -10.35 -4.16 -13.61
C ALA A 108 -10.32 -3.72 -12.14
N GLU A 109 -11.49 -3.69 -11.49
CA GLU A 109 -11.64 -3.34 -10.08
C GLU A 109 -10.84 -4.29 -9.18
N MET A 110 -10.89 -5.59 -9.46
CA MET A 110 -10.13 -6.60 -8.73
C MET A 110 -8.62 -6.34 -8.84
N LEU A 111 -8.11 -6.12 -10.04
CA LEU A 111 -6.69 -5.83 -10.27
C LEU A 111 -6.22 -4.58 -9.52
N LEU A 112 -7.01 -3.51 -9.55
CA LEU A 112 -6.71 -2.26 -8.86
C LEU A 112 -6.65 -2.45 -7.34
N VAL A 113 -7.61 -3.20 -6.78
CA VAL A 113 -7.63 -3.52 -5.35
C VAL A 113 -6.44 -4.42 -4.98
N PHE A 114 -6.09 -5.41 -5.80
CA PHE A 114 -4.92 -6.25 -5.56
C PHE A 114 -3.61 -5.47 -5.64
N GLN A 115 -3.49 -4.54 -6.58
CA GLN A 115 -2.34 -3.63 -6.66
C GLN A 115 -2.24 -2.74 -5.41
N ALA A 116 -3.35 -2.15 -4.98
CA ALA A 116 -3.39 -1.35 -3.75
C ALA A 116 -3.00 -2.18 -2.52
N LEU A 117 -3.44 -3.44 -2.44
CA LEU A 117 -3.06 -4.35 -1.36
C LEU A 117 -1.56 -4.66 -1.39
N ALA A 118 -1.01 -4.96 -2.56
CA ALA A 118 0.41 -5.24 -2.75
C ALA A 118 1.30 -4.03 -2.37
N LEU A 119 0.83 -2.81 -2.59
CA LEU A 119 1.51 -1.57 -2.19
C LEU A 119 1.33 -1.23 -0.70
N ALA A 120 0.27 -1.70 -0.06
CA ALA A 120 0.03 -1.41 1.36
C ALA A 120 0.72 -2.39 2.31
N ILE A 121 0.80 -3.67 1.95
CA ILE A 121 1.40 -4.72 2.78
C ILE A 121 2.85 -4.42 3.22
N PRO A 122 3.75 -3.87 2.38
CA PRO A 122 5.13 -3.58 2.74
C PRO A 122 5.32 -2.63 3.94
N VAL A 123 4.31 -1.83 4.29
CA VAL A 123 4.31 -1.03 5.52
C VAL A 123 4.64 -1.88 6.75
N VAL A 124 4.13 -3.12 6.80
CA VAL A 124 4.31 -4.04 7.94
C VAL A 124 5.76 -4.49 8.11
N PRO A 125 6.43 -5.10 7.10
CA PRO A 125 7.84 -5.46 7.23
C PRO A 125 8.74 -4.24 7.40
N ILE A 126 8.45 -3.09 6.78
CA ILE A 126 9.23 -1.84 7.00
C ILE A 126 9.22 -1.47 8.49
N TRP A 127 8.05 -1.45 9.12
CA TRP A 127 7.94 -1.18 10.56
C TRP A 127 8.69 -2.21 11.39
N ARG A 128 8.49 -3.50 11.11
CA ARG A 128 9.11 -4.59 11.89
C ARG A 128 10.63 -4.59 11.78
N ILE A 129 11.17 -4.28 10.61
CA ILE A 129 12.62 -4.15 10.40
C ILE A 129 13.14 -2.90 11.14
N ALA A 130 12.40 -1.79 11.07
CA ALA A 130 12.78 -0.56 11.76
C ALA A 130 12.80 -0.73 13.28
N ARG A 131 11.79 -1.39 13.85
CA ARG A 131 11.65 -1.59 15.31
C ARG A 131 12.47 -2.75 15.86
N GLY A 132 12.68 -3.80 15.06
CA GLY A 132 13.47 -4.97 15.45
C GLY A 132 14.96 -4.77 15.17
N PRO A 133 15.48 -5.24 14.02
CA PRO A 133 16.90 -5.16 13.66
C PRO A 133 17.54 -3.76 13.76
N ALA A 134 16.83 -2.71 13.33
CA ALA A 134 17.39 -1.35 13.34
C ALA A 134 17.22 -0.61 14.67
N ASN A 135 16.44 -1.18 15.61
CA ASN A 135 16.18 -0.62 16.95
C ASN A 135 15.82 0.88 16.95
N LEU A 136 15.08 1.33 15.93
CA LEU A 136 14.66 2.72 15.80
C LEU A 136 13.58 3.03 16.84
N ARG A 137 13.66 4.23 17.43
CA ARG A 137 12.56 4.78 18.23
C ARG A 137 11.31 4.95 17.37
N ILE A 138 10.16 5.03 18.01
CA ILE A 138 8.86 5.08 17.34
C ILE A 138 8.76 6.22 16.32
N GLY A 139 9.39 7.37 16.60
CA GLY A 139 9.46 8.49 15.67
C GLY A 139 10.25 8.16 14.39
N GLY A 140 11.38 7.46 14.50
CA GLY A 140 12.19 7.06 13.34
C GLY A 140 11.52 5.98 12.49
N ALA A 141 10.93 4.98 13.14
CA ALA A 141 10.16 3.94 12.44
C ALA A 141 8.90 4.53 11.75
N GLY A 142 8.22 5.46 12.42
CA GLY A 142 7.08 6.18 11.85
C GLY A 142 7.47 7.05 10.66
N ALA A 143 8.60 7.77 10.74
CA ALA A 143 9.11 8.55 9.62
C ALA A 143 9.40 7.68 8.39
N LEU A 144 9.96 6.47 8.57
CA LEU A 144 10.22 5.55 7.47
C LEU A 144 8.93 5.04 6.81
N MET A 145 7.91 4.71 7.62
CA MET A 145 6.59 4.34 7.10
C MET A 145 5.93 5.47 6.31
N ILE A 146 5.99 6.70 6.83
CA ILE A 146 5.43 7.88 6.15
C ILE A 146 6.18 8.14 4.85
N ALA A 147 7.51 8.07 4.87
CA ALA A 147 8.35 8.24 3.68
C ALA A 147 8.01 7.22 2.60
N TYR A 148 7.79 5.95 2.97
CA TYR A 148 7.31 4.92 2.04
C TYR A 148 5.92 5.26 1.51
N ALA A 149 4.97 5.56 2.40
CA ALA A 149 3.58 5.80 2.03
C ALA A 149 3.40 7.01 1.11
N LEU A 150 4.25 8.03 1.23
CA LEU A 150 4.26 9.24 0.40
C LEU A 150 5.18 9.14 -0.83
N HIS A 151 5.89 8.02 -1.00
CA HIS A 151 6.82 7.87 -2.09
C HIS A 151 6.06 7.85 -3.43
N PRO A 152 6.44 8.65 -4.45
CA PRO A 152 5.67 8.78 -5.69
C PRO A 152 5.39 7.45 -6.41
N SER A 153 6.29 6.47 -6.31
CA SER A 153 6.09 5.15 -6.92
C SER A 153 4.93 4.35 -6.31
N VAL A 154 4.48 4.70 -5.11
CA VAL A 154 3.32 4.08 -4.43
C VAL A 154 2.00 4.67 -4.93
N HIS A 155 2.05 5.85 -5.56
CA HIS A 155 0.88 6.57 -6.07
C HIS A 155 0.79 6.65 -7.59
N ASN A 156 1.72 5.98 -8.29
CA ASN A 156 1.80 5.95 -9.75
C ASN A 156 0.61 5.21 -10.36
#